data_AF-A0A353YAT8-F1
#
_entry.id   AF-A0A353YAT8-F1
#
_cell.length_a   1.000
_cell.length_b   1.000
_cell.length_c   1.000
_cell.angle_alpha   90.00
_cell.angle_beta   90.00
_cell.angle_gamma   90.00
#
_symmetry.space_group_name_H-M   'P 1'
#
loop_
_entity.id
_entity.type
_entity.pdbx_description
1 polymer ?
#
loop_
_entity_poly.entity_id
_entity_poly.type
_entity_poly.pdbx_seq_one_letter_code
_entity_poly.pdbx_strand_id
1 'polypeptide(L)'
;DDKIIKRALDNGETIRALTERMIAALHQDADALGIARPDHEPRATEYVPQMLALIERLERKGLAYRSPSGDVNYAVRKFPGYGKLSGKSLDELRAGERVAVLDGKDDPLDFVLWKSAKPSEPDEAKWDGAYGPGRPGWHIECSAMSCEMLGESFDIHGGGADLQFPHHENEI
;
A
#
# COMPACT_ATOMS: atom_id res chain seq x y z
N ASP A 1 0.98 1.62 -8.13
CA ASP A 1 0.14 2.78 -7.80
C ASP A 1 -0.75 3.22 -8.97
N ASP A 2 -1.96 3.71 -8.68
CA ASP A 2 -2.93 4.20 -9.68
C ASP A 2 -2.40 5.39 -10.51
N LYS A 3 -1.59 6.28 -9.91
CA LYS A 3 -1.01 7.44 -10.61
C LYS A 3 0.02 7.02 -11.66
N ILE A 4 0.81 5.99 -11.36
CA ILE A 4 1.81 5.44 -12.29
C ILE A 4 1.10 4.80 -13.49
N ILE A 5 0.10 3.96 -13.24
CA ILE A 5 -0.70 3.31 -14.30
C ILE A 5 -1.32 4.37 -15.21
N LYS A 6 -2.00 5.37 -14.62
CA LYS A 6 -2.62 6.44 -15.37
C LYS A 6 -1.61 7.22 -16.21
N ARG A 7 -0.49 7.63 -15.61
CA ARG A 7 0.54 8.42 -16.32
C ARG A 7 1.18 7.61 -17.46
N ALA A 8 1.46 6.33 -17.26
CA ALA A 8 2.02 5.48 -18.30
C ALA A 8 1.06 5.36 -19.50
N LEU A 9 -0.24 5.17 -19.24
CA LEU A 9 -1.27 5.17 -20.28
C LEU A 9 -1.38 6.52 -21.00
N ASP A 10 -1.42 7.63 -20.25
CA ASP A 10 -1.48 8.99 -20.81
C ASP A 10 -0.27 9.28 -21.71
N ASN A 11 0.91 8.76 -21.36
CA ASN A 11 2.15 8.93 -22.11
C ASN A 11 2.30 7.94 -23.27
N GLY A 12 1.49 6.88 -23.33
CA GLY A 12 1.68 5.79 -24.29
C GLY A 12 2.98 5.00 -24.09
N GLU A 13 3.48 4.90 -22.86
CA GLU A 13 4.69 4.15 -22.49
C GLU A 13 4.41 3.02 -21.49
N THR A 14 5.34 2.10 -21.30
CA THR A 14 5.21 1.03 -20.30
C THR A 14 5.40 1.57 -18.88
N ILE A 15 4.86 0.86 -17.89
CA ILE A 15 5.04 1.23 -16.47
C ILE A 15 6.51 1.16 -16.09
N ARG A 16 7.21 0.13 -16.58
CA ARG A 16 8.66 -0.01 -16.34
C ARG A 16 9.46 1.16 -16.92
N ALA A 17 9.20 1.56 -18.17
CA ALA A 17 9.93 2.66 -18.79
C ALA A 17 9.73 3.99 -18.03
N LEU A 18 8.47 4.29 -17.66
CA LEU A 18 8.15 5.48 -16.87
C LEU A 18 8.87 5.46 -15.52
N THR A 19 8.79 4.34 -14.79
CA THR A 19 9.34 4.25 -13.43
C THR A 19 10.86 4.27 -13.42
N GLU A 20 11.53 3.58 -14.35
CA GLU A 20 13.00 3.63 -14.48
C GLU A 20 13.49 5.05 -14.75
N ARG A 21 12.81 5.78 -15.65
CA ARG A 21 13.14 7.18 -15.94
C ARG A 21 12.92 8.09 -14.74
N MET A 22 11.85 7.90 -13.97
CA MET A 22 11.58 8.71 -12.77
C MET A 22 12.52 8.37 -11.61
N ILE A 23 12.90 7.10 -11.44
CA ILE A 23 13.90 6.68 -10.43
C ILE A 23 15.25 7.31 -10.76
N ALA A 24 15.69 7.26 -12.02
CA ALA A 24 16.92 7.91 -12.45
C ALA A 24 16.91 9.43 -12.20
N ALA A 25 15.78 10.10 -12.44
CA ALA A 25 15.62 11.52 -12.15
C ALA A 25 15.65 11.82 -10.64
N LEU A 26 14.94 11.04 -9.82
CA LEU A 26 14.99 11.13 -8.35
C LEU A 26 16.43 11.04 -7.83
N HIS A 27 17.17 10.07 -8.36
CA HIS A 27 18.57 9.81 -8.03
C HIS A 27 19.48 10.96 -8.40
N GLN A 28 19.32 11.52 -9.60
CA GLN A 28 20.06 12.69 -10.04
C GLN A 28 19.81 13.90 -9.13
N ASP A 29 18.55 14.17 -8.77
CA ASP A 29 18.18 15.30 -7.91
C ASP A 29 18.70 15.11 -6.47
N ALA A 30 18.58 13.89 -5.93
CA ALA A 30 19.09 13.55 -4.60
C ALA A 30 20.62 13.68 -4.49
N ASP A 31 21.34 13.22 -5.51
CA ASP A 31 22.80 13.37 -5.60
C ASP A 31 23.21 14.84 -5.66
N ALA A 32 22.49 15.65 -6.45
CA ALA A 32 22.74 17.08 -6.56
C ALA A 32 22.52 17.83 -5.24
N LEU A 33 21.63 17.32 -4.38
CA LEU A 33 21.38 17.83 -3.03
C LEU A 33 22.34 17.28 -1.97
N GLY A 34 23.23 16.35 -2.33
CA GLY A 34 24.16 15.70 -1.40
C GLY A 34 23.49 14.74 -0.43
N ILE A 35 22.32 14.19 -0.79
CA ILE A 35 21.61 13.21 0.02
C ILE A 35 22.34 11.86 -0.09
N ALA A 36 22.68 11.26 1.04
CA ALA A 36 23.28 9.93 1.06
C ALA A 36 22.33 8.88 0.48
N ARG A 37 22.87 7.92 -0.27
CA ARG A 37 22.07 6.80 -0.79
C ARG A 37 21.64 5.87 0.34
N PRO A 38 20.42 5.32 0.28
CA PRO A 38 20.02 4.29 1.23
C PRO A 38 20.84 3.02 1.00
N ASP A 39 21.10 2.25 2.06
CA ASP A 39 21.74 0.94 1.94
C ASP A 39 20.89 -0.04 1.11
N HIS A 40 19.56 0.11 1.18
CA HIS A 40 18.58 -0.67 0.44
C HIS A 40 17.49 0.23 -0.14
N GLU A 41 17.15 0.04 -1.41
CA GLU A 41 16.07 0.76 -2.11
C GLU A 41 15.10 -0.24 -2.78
N PRO A 42 14.29 -0.97 -1.97
CA PRO A 42 13.43 -2.04 -2.47
C PRO A 42 12.30 -1.48 -3.35
N ARG A 43 11.94 -2.22 -4.40
CA ARG A 43 10.82 -1.87 -5.29
C ARG A 43 9.62 -2.74 -4.97
N ALA A 44 8.44 -2.14 -4.76
CA ALA A 44 7.21 -2.87 -4.44
C ALA A 44 6.91 -4.05 -5.38
N THR A 45 7.22 -3.89 -6.68
CA THR A 45 7.05 -4.93 -7.71
C THR A 45 7.86 -6.20 -7.47
N GLU A 46 8.93 -6.13 -6.68
CA GLU A 46 9.84 -7.25 -6.35
C GLU A 46 9.43 -7.97 -5.06
N TYR A 47 8.45 -7.43 -4.32
CA TYR A 47 8.04 -7.91 -2.98
C TYR A 47 6.58 -8.37 -2.92
N VAL A 48 5.94 -8.55 -4.08
CA VAL A 48 4.55 -9.03 -4.16
C VAL A 48 4.34 -10.36 -3.42
N PRO A 49 5.25 -11.37 -3.48
CA PRO A 49 5.11 -12.58 -2.69
C PRO A 49 5.04 -12.33 -1.18
N GLN A 50 5.86 -11.42 -0.64
CA GLN A 50 5.89 -11.04 0.76
C GLN A 50 4.60 -10.31 1.16
N MET A 51 4.09 -9.43 0.30
CA MET A 51 2.81 -8.77 0.51
C MET A 51 1.66 -9.80 0.56
N LEU A 52 1.61 -10.74 -0.38
CA LEU A 52 0.61 -11.82 -0.39
C LEU A 52 0.71 -12.68 0.88
N ALA A 53 1.91 -13.03 1.33
CA ALA A 53 2.13 -13.78 2.56
C ALA A 53 1.67 -13.00 3.81
N LEU A 54 1.89 -11.68 3.86
CA LEU A 54 1.43 -10.84 4.95
C LEU A 54 -0.11 -10.73 4.97
N ILE A 55 -0.75 -10.61 3.79
CA ILE A 55 -2.21 -10.61 3.68
C ILE A 55 -2.79 -11.93 4.19
N GLU A 56 -2.21 -13.06 3.81
CA GLU A 56 -2.64 -14.38 4.28
C GLU A 56 -2.51 -14.49 5.82
N ARG A 57 -1.43 -13.96 6.41
CA ARG A 57 -1.26 -13.89 7.88
C ARG A 57 -2.37 -13.05 8.53
N LEU A 58 -2.74 -11.92 7.93
CA LEU A 58 -3.79 -11.03 8.44
C LEU A 58 -5.17 -11.68 8.36
N GLU A 59 -5.47 -12.39 7.26
CA GLU A 59 -6.72 -13.16 7.13
C GLU A 59 -6.80 -14.29 8.17
N ARG A 60 -5.71 -15.05 8.38
CA ARG A 60 -5.68 -16.09 9.43
C ARG A 60 -5.92 -15.53 10.83
N LYS A 61 -5.55 -14.27 11.08
CA LYS A 61 -5.82 -13.56 12.34
C LYS A 61 -7.23 -12.95 12.39
N GLY A 62 -8.02 -13.06 11.33
CA GLY A 62 -9.34 -12.46 11.22
C GLY A 62 -9.33 -10.94 11.01
N LEU A 63 -8.18 -10.36 10.67
CA LEU A 63 -7.96 -8.92 10.47
C LEU A 63 -8.11 -8.48 9.01
N ALA A 64 -8.20 -9.42 8.07
CA ALA A 64 -8.48 -9.14 6.68
C ALA A 64 -9.65 -9.99 6.18
N TYR A 65 -10.32 -9.51 5.14
CA TYR A 65 -11.45 -10.19 4.52
C TYR A 65 -11.52 -9.87 3.02
N ARG A 66 -12.01 -10.83 2.24
CA ARG A 66 -12.28 -10.64 0.82
C ARG A 66 -13.71 -10.11 0.61
N SER A 67 -13.83 -9.01 -0.13
CA SER A 67 -15.12 -8.44 -0.51
C SER A 67 -15.77 -9.20 -1.68
N PRO A 68 -17.07 -8.99 -1.94
CA PRO A 68 -17.72 -9.49 -3.14
C PRO A 68 -17.12 -8.96 -4.46
N SER A 69 -16.46 -7.79 -4.45
CA SER A 69 -15.73 -7.26 -5.61
C SER A 69 -14.43 -8.02 -5.90
N GLY A 70 -14.01 -8.87 -4.97
CA GLY A 70 -12.77 -9.66 -5.04
C GLY A 70 -11.59 -9.01 -4.33
N ASP A 71 -11.69 -7.73 -3.96
CA ASP A 71 -10.66 -7.02 -3.19
C ASP A 71 -10.46 -7.67 -1.82
N VAL A 72 -9.25 -7.61 -1.28
CA VAL A 72 -8.98 -7.99 0.10
C VAL A 72 -8.78 -6.72 0.91
N ASN A 73 -9.58 -6.54 1.96
CA ASN A 73 -9.57 -5.35 2.81
C ASN A 73 -9.09 -5.70 4.23
N TYR A 74 -8.47 -4.73 4.88
CA TYR A 74 -8.16 -4.77 6.30
C TYR A 74 -9.35 -4.29 7.12
N ALA A 75 -9.76 -5.06 8.14
CA ALA A 75 -10.87 -4.73 9.03
C ALA A 75 -10.38 -3.87 10.19
N VAL A 76 -10.39 -2.54 10.01
CA VAL A 76 -9.83 -1.56 10.97
C VAL A 76 -10.41 -1.73 12.36
N ARG A 77 -11.72 -1.98 12.47
CA ARG A 77 -12.40 -2.16 13.77
C ARG A 77 -11.96 -3.39 14.54
N LYS A 78 -11.33 -4.36 13.88
CA LYS A 78 -10.84 -5.59 14.53
C LYS A 78 -9.44 -5.43 15.11
N PHE A 79 -8.77 -4.30 14.90
CA PHE A 79 -7.46 -4.02 15.46
C PHE A 79 -7.54 -3.13 16.72
N PRO A 80 -7.28 -3.69 17.92
CA PRO A 80 -7.36 -2.92 19.15
C PRO A 80 -6.23 -1.89 19.23
N GLY A 81 -6.60 -0.61 19.11
CA GLY A 81 -5.66 0.50 19.20
C GLY A 81 -5.31 1.17 17.88
N TYR A 82 -6.04 0.88 16.80
CA TYR A 82 -6.00 1.71 15.61
C TYR A 82 -6.28 3.18 15.96
N GLY A 83 -5.44 4.09 15.46
CA GLY A 83 -5.51 5.53 15.77
C GLY A 83 -4.53 6.00 16.84
N LYS A 84 -3.78 5.08 17.46
CA LYS A 84 -2.80 5.42 18.53
C LYS A 84 -1.65 6.29 18.01
N LEU A 85 -1.21 6.11 16.77
CA LEU A 85 -0.10 6.89 16.21
C LEU A 85 -0.52 8.33 15.91
N SER A 86 -1.67 8.49 15.28
CA SER A 86 -2.23 9.79 14.89
C SER A 86 -2.95 10.51 16.04
N GLY A 87 -3.25 9.80 17.13
CA GLY A 87 -4.02 10.31 18.26
C GLY A 87 -5.51 10.51 17.94
N LYS A 88 -6.01 9.90 16.86
CA LYS A 88 -7.40 10.03 16.40
C LYS A 88 -8.22 8.82 16.82
N SER A 89 -9.42 9.06 17.33
CA SER A 89 -10.40 8.00 17.55
C SER A 89 -11.11 7.60 16.24
N LEU A 90 -11.61 6.37 16.18
CA LEU A 90 -12.41 5.90 15.04
C LEU A 90 -13.66 6.76 14.78
N ASP A 91 -14.21 7.38 15.82
CA ASP A 91 -15.39 8.24 15.72
C ASP A 91 -15.06 9.59 15.10
N GLU A 92 -13.90 10.19 15.43
CA GLU A 92 -13.38 11.40 14.78
C GLU A 92 -13.07 11.16 13.31
N LEU A 93 -12.51 9.99 12.98
CA LEU A 93 -12.22 9.60 11.60
C LEU A 93 -13.50 9.45 10.77
N ARG A 94 -14.52 8.78 11.32
CA ARG A 94 -15.84 8.66 10.67
C ARG A 94 -16.54 10.00 10.45
N ALA A 95 -16.38 10.96 11.36
CA ALA A 95 -17.02 12.27 11.21
C ALA A 95 -16.48 13.07 10.02
N GLY A 96 -15.21 12.86 9.65
CA GLY A 96 -14.58 13.43 8.46
C GLY A 96 -14.94 12.69 7.17
N GLU A 97 -15.11 11.38 7.23
CA GLU A 97 -15.52 10.53 6.11
C GLU A 97 -17.04 10.37 6.04
N ARG A 98 -17.76 11.44 5.71
CA ARG A 98 -19.19 11.34 5.29
C ARG A 98 -19.33 10.75 3.88
N VAL A 99 -18.63 9.66 3.61
CA VAL A 99 -18.68 8.94 2.33
C VAL A 99 -19.46 7.65 2.57
N ALA A 100 -20.49 7.41 1.76
CA ALA A 100 -21.21 6.15 1.75
C ALA A 100 -20.20 4.99 1.66
N VAL A 101 -20.44 3.90 2.40
CA VAL A 101 -19.66 2.67 2.30
C VAL A 101 -19.41 2.38 0.82
N LEU A 102 -18.17 2.55 0.37
CA LEU A 102 -17.78 2.20 -0.98
C LEU A 102 -18.13 0.72 -1.17
N ASP A 103 -18.80 0.40 -2.27
CA ASP A 103 -19.30 -0.95 -2.57
C ASP A 103 -18.23 -2.02 -2.25
N GLY A 104 -18.50 -2.85 -1.24
CA GLY A 104 -17.68 -4.00 -0.88
C GLY A 104 -16.89 -3.92 0.43
N LYS A 105 -16.94 -2.82 1.18
CA LYS A 105 -16.32 -2.75 2.53
C LYS A 105 -17.34 -2.97 3.66
N ASP A 106 -16.90 -3.61 4.73
CA ASP A 106 -17.67 -3.77 5.97
C ASP A 106 -17.67 -2.47 6.80
N ASP A 107 -16.58 -1.68 6.75
CA ASP A 107 -16.48 -0.35 7.36
C ASP A 107 -15.90 0.68 6.37
N PRO A 108 -16.34 1.95 6.38
CA PRO A 108 -15.74 3.02 5.57
C PRO A 108 -14.22 3.16 5.75
N LEU A 109 -13.73 2.95 6.97
CA LEU A 109 -12.31 3.08 7.33
C LEU A 109 -11.46 1.90 6.85
N ASP A 110 -12.07 0.78 6.49
CA ASP A 110 -11.34 -0.38 5.99
C ASP A 110 -10.58 -0.01 4.72
N PHE A 111 -9.35 -0.50 4.58
CA PHE A 111 -8.49 -0.16 3.45
C PHE A 111 -8.08 -1.40 2.68
N VAL A 112 -7.84 -1.22 1.38
CA VAL A 112 -7.49 -2.32 0.48
C VAL A 112 -6.06 -2.77 0.75
N LEU A 113 -5.90 -4.07 0.97
CA LEU A 113 -4.62 -4.78 1.02
C LEU A 113 -4.27 -5.38 -0.35
N TRP A 114 -5.27 -5.92 -1.05
CA TRP A 114 -5.14 -6.42 -2.41
C TRP A 114 -6.29 -5.92 -3.26
N LYS A 115 -5.97 -5.19 -4.33
CA LYS A 115 -6.97 -4.69 -5.28
C LYS A 115 -7.10 -5.68 -6.42
N SER A 116 -8.31 -6.18 -6.65
CA SER A 116 -8.61 -7.03 -7.80
C SER A 116 -8.38 -6.26 -9.10
N ALA A 117 -7.71 -6.92 -10.04
CA ALA A 117 -7.37 -6.31 -11.32
C ALA A 117 -8.64 -5.98 -12.12
N LYS A 118 -8.66 -4.79 -12.71
CA LYS A 118 -9.69 -4.45 -13.70
C LYS A 118 -9.26 -4.92 -15.09
N PRO A 119 -10.19 -5.32 -15.97
CA PRO A 119 -9.86 -5.69 -17.35
C PRO A 119 -9.11 -4.58 -18.10
N SER A 120 -9.36 -3.32 -17.75
CA SER A 120 -8.73 -2.14 -18.34
C SER A 120 -7.32 -1.83 -17.82
N GLU A 121 -6.88 -2.45 -16.72
CA GLU A 121 -5.51 -2.23 -16.23
C GLU A 121 -4.51 -2.96 -17.14
N PRO A 122 -3.30 -2.41 -17.34
CA PRO A 122 -2.25 -3.07 -18.12
C PRO A 122 -1.76 -4.33 -17.40
N ASP A 123 -1.26 -5.32 -18.14
CA ASP A 123 -0.79 -6.57 -17.55
C ASP A 123 0.44 -6.38 -16.64
N GLU A 124 1.27 -5.37 -16.91
CA GLU A 124 2.39 -4.96 -16.04
C GLU A 124 1.94 -4.47 -14.64
N ALA A 125 0.65 -4.18 -14.46
CA ALA A 125 0.06 -3.80 -13.19
C ALA A 125 -0.68 -4.96 -12.51
N LYS A 126 -0.58 -6.18 -13.03
CA LYS A 126 -1.29 -7.36 -12.53
C LYS A 126 -0.29 -8.43 -12.10
N TRP A 127 -0.55 -9.01 -10.95
CA TRP A 127 0.14 -10.17 -10.42
C TRP A 127 -0.87 -11.25 -10.11
N ASP A 128 -0.50 -12.49 -10.39
CA ASP A 128 -1.26 -13.66 -9.96
C ASP A 128 -1.04 -13.92 -8.46
N GLY A 129 -2.05 -14.50 -7.81
CA GLY A 129 -1.98 -14.82 -6.39
C GLY A 129 -3.21 -15.59 -5.91
N ALA A 130 -3.22 -15.94 -4.62
CA ALA A 130 -4.32 -16.69 -4.00
C ALA A 130 -5.70 -15.98 -4.10
N TYR A 131 -5.69 -14.67 -4.34
CA TYR A 131 -6.87 -13.82 -4.46
C TYR A 131 -7.30 -13.57 -5.91
N GLY A 132 -6.66 -14.24 -6.87
CA GLY A 132 -6.78 -13.95 -8.29
C GLY A 132 -5.94 -12.76 -8.74
N PRO A 133 -5.95 -12.45 -10.06
CA PRO A 133 -5.16 -11.37 -10.62
C PRO A 133 -5.47 -10.03 -9.94
N GLY A 134 -4.43 -9.32 -9.53
CA GLY A 134 -4.58 -8.05 -8.83
C GLY A 134 -3.26 -7.37 -8.56
N ARG A 135 -3.26 -6.45 -7.60
CA ARG A 135 -2.08 -5.70 -7.20
C ARG A 135 -2.16 -5.28 -5.74
N PRO A 136 -1.02 -5.05 -5.07
CA PRO A 136 -1.02 -4.61 -3.69
C PRO A 136 -1.71 -3.26 -3.51
N GLY A 137 -2.32 -3.10 -2.35
CA GLY A 137 -2.75 -1.82 -1.82
C GLY A 137 -1.56 -0.99 -1.33
N TRP A 138 -1.74 0.33 -1.21
CA TRP A 138 -0.63 1.24 -0.91
C TRP A 138 0.08 0.95 0.43
N HIS A 139 -0.67 0.63 1.48
CA HIS A 139 -0.12 0.49 2.84
C HIS A 139 0.64 -0.83 3.05
N ILE A 140 0.21 -1.92 2.39
CA ILE A 140 0.81 -3.25 2.60
C ILE A 140 2.24 -3.33 2.05
N GLU A 141 2.59 -2.46 1.09
CA GLU A 141 3.90 -2.43 0.46
C GLU A 141 5.00 -2.12 1.49
N CYS A 142 4.86 -1.03 2.26
CA CYS A 142 5.84 -0.59 3.24
C CYS A 142 5.96 -1.58 4.42
N SER A 143 4.85 -2.09 4.96
CA SER A 143 4.88 -3.11 6.02
C SER A 143 5.63 -4.37 5.57
N ALA A 144 5.36 -4.88 4.37
CA ALA A 144 6.00 -6.10 3.87
C ALA A 144 7.50 -5.89 3.60
N MET A 145 7.86 -4.81 2.90
CA MET A 145 9.25 -4.53 2.54
C MET A 145 10.12 -4.20 3.77
N SER A 146 9.60 -3.39 4.69
CA SER A 146 10.35 -3.04 5.93
C SER A 146 10.58 -4.28 6.80
N CYS A 147 9.56 -5.14 6.97
CA CYS A 147 9.72 -6.37 7.74
C CYS A 147 10.73 -7.33 7.12
N GLU A 148 10.76 -7.46 5.79
CA GLU A 148 11.72 -8.33 5.09
C GLU A 148 13.16 -7.81 5.22
N MET A 149 13.36 -6.50 5.14
CA MET A 149 14.69 -5.89 5.18
C MET A 149 15.24 -5.69 6.60
N LEU A 150 14.38 -5.27 7.53
CA LEU A 150 14.78 -4.78 8.86
C LEU A 150 14.27 -5.66 10.00
N GLY A 151 13.40 -6.64 9.71
CA GLY A 151 12.69 -7.44 10.70
C GLY A 151 11.38 -6.80 11.17
N GLU A 152 10.57 -7.56 11.93
CA GLU A 152 9.26 -7.09 12.42
C GLU A 152 9.36 -5.97 13.48
N SER A 153 10.56 -5.70 14.01
CA SER A 153 10.82 -4.61 14.95
C SER A 153 12.17 -3.98 14.63
N PHE A 154 12.16 -2.67 14.45
CA PHE A 154 13.33 -1.85 14.13
C PHE A 154 13.19 -0.46 14.78
N ASP A 155 14.27 0.31 14.80
CA ASP A 155 14.40 1.46 15.69
C ASP A 155 13.58 2.70 15.25
N ILE A 156 13.59 3.03 13.95
CA ILE A 156 13.02 4.28 13.44
C ILE A 156 12.24 4.02 12.15
N HIS A 157 10.96 4.41 12.13
CA HIS A 157 10.12 4.50 10.94
C HIS A 157 9.79 5.97 10.68
N GLY A 158 10.23 6.50 9.52
CA GLY A 158 10.11 7.93 9.19
C GLY A 158 9.33 8.21 7.91
N GLY A 159 8.92 9.46 7.72
CA GLY A 159 8.22 9.94 6.53
C GLY A 159 7.75 11.39 6.69
N GLY A 160 7.07 11.92 5.67
CA GLY A 160 6.42 13.24 5.74
C GLY A 160 5.31 13.28 6.80
N ALA A 161 4.99 14.47 7.33
CA ALA A 161 3.94 14.63 8.33
C ALA A 161 2.55 14.21 7.81
N ASP A 162 2.33 14.33 6.50
CA ASP A 162 1.15 13.87 5.79
C ASP A 162 1.01 12.34 5.78
N LEU A 163 2.09 11.59 5.99
CA LEU A 163 2.07 10.13 6.03
C LEU A 163 1.63 9.58 7.39
N GLN A 164 1.60 10.37 8.47
CA GLN A 164 1.15 9.89 9.79
C GLN A 164 -0.23 9.23 9.72
N PHE A 165 -1.17 9.83 8.97
CA PHE A 165 -2.48 9.25 8.72
C PHE A 165 -2.95 9.55 7.28
N PRO A 166 -3.43 8.55 6.53
CA PRO A 166 -3.66 7.17 6.98
C PRO A 166 -2.45 6.25 6.84
N HIS A 167 -1.34 6.69 6.21
CA HIS A 167 -0.30 5.76 5.73
C HIS A 167 0.39 4.97 6.85
N HIS A 168 1.13 5.63 7.73
CA HIS A 168 1.84 4.96 8.82
C HIS A 168 0.90 4.33 9.85
N GLU A 169 -0.30 4.88 10.07
CA GLU A 169 -1.30 4.25 10.96
C GLU A 169 -1.76 2.90 10.41
N ASN A 170 -1.89 2.76 9.08
CA ASN A 170 -2.28 1.51 8.43
C ASN A 170 -1.14 0.48 8.36
N GLU A 171 0.11 0.92 8.55
CA GLU A 171 1.27 0.04 8.50
C GLU A 171 1.56 -0.70 9.82
N ILE A 172 1.08 -0.17 10.95
CA ILE A 172 1.24 -0.70 12.31
C ILE A 172 0.18 -1.77 12.60
#